data_AF-A0A482TA60-F1
#
_entry.id   AF-A0A482TA60-F1
#
_cell.length_a   1.000
_cell.length_b   1.000
_cell.length_c   1.000
_cell.angle_alpha   90.00
_cell.angle_beta   90.00
_cell.angle_gamma   90.00
#
_symmetry.space_group_name_H-M   'P 1'
#
loop_
_entity.id
_entity.type
_entity.pdbx_description
1 polymer ?
#
loop_
_entity_poly.entity_id
_entity_poly.type
_entity_poly.pdbx_seq_one_letter_code
_entity_poly.pdbx_strand_id
1 'polypeptide(L)'
;MEILGTLAPESEREAREAFEASGPTAQQIVRETARAMSFDREEYQERVTGEVVETARNVLFAERLAVHVGAHEEFDAWTDDHPAYEVTQLGSPNVERVVWHAAPFADVAVAATFQNERDAAVGTLRRQAFSRIYRPRFEDGDSKTEHGETKHED
;
A
#
# COMPACT_ATOMS: atom_id res chain seq x y z
N MET A 1 13.91 -2.18 17.95
CA MET A 1 13.16 -1.83 16.73
C MET A 1 14.03 -1.89 15.47
N GLU A 2 13.46 -2.36 14.36
CA GLU A 2 14.03 -2.37 13.00
C GLU A 2 13.04 -1.69 12.03
N ILE A 3 13.52 -1.07 10.95
CA ILE A 3 12.67 -0.51 9.89
C ILE A 3 12.92 -1.26 8.58
N LEU A 4 11.84 -1.75 7.95
CA LEU A 4 11.86 -2.38 6.64
C LEU A 4 11.16 -1.52 5.61
N GLY A 5 11.75 -1.39 4.41
CA GLY A 5 11.25 -0.47 3.39
C GLY A 5 11.72 0.97 3.64
N THR A 6 11.38 1.86 2.72
CA THR A 6 11.95 3.23 2.70
C THR A 6 10.92 4.31 2.44
N LEU A 7 9.67 3.95 2.15
CA LEU A 7 8.62 4.89 1.78
C LEU A 7 7.75 5.22 3.01
N ALA A 8 7.92 6.43 3.54
CA ALA A 8 7.08 7.01 4.59
C ALA A 8 6.59 8.39 4.13
N PRO A 9 5.54 8.47 3.30
CA PRO A 9 5.05 9.74 2.78
C PRO A 9 4.54 10.65 3.90
N GLU A 10 4.92 11.92 3.87
CA GLU A 10 4.45 12.93 4.84
C GLU A 10 3.26 13.72 4.30
N SER A 11 2.89 13.51 3.04
CA SER A 11 1.70 14.08 2.42
C SER A 11 1.01 13.11 1.45
N GLU A 12 -0.29 13.34 1.20
CA GLU A 12 -1.03 12.57 0.18
C GLU A 12 -0.42 12.75 -1.22
N ARG A 13 0.10 13.94 -1.54
CA ARG A 13 0.79 14.21 -2.80
C ARG A 13 2.04 13.34 -2.97
N GLU A 14 2.87 13.23 -1.94
CA GLU A 14 4.06 12.35 -1.99
C GLU A 14 3.67 10.87 -2.13
N ALA A 15 2.61 10.44 -1.44
CA ALA A 15 2.09 9.09 -1.58
C ALA A 15 1.61 8.83 -3.02
N ARG A 16 0.89 9.79 -3.61
CA ARG A 16 0.42 9.74 -5.01
C ARG A 16 1.59 9.63 -5.99
N GLU A 17 2.57 10.52 -5.88
CA GLU A 17 3.74 10.55 -6.76
C GLU A 17 4.52 9.23 -6.68
N ALA A 18 4.71 8.69 -5.47
CA ALA A 18 5.39 7.40 -5.28
C ALA A 18 4.58 6.22 -5.86
N PHE A 19 3.25 6.28 -5.78
CA PHE A 19 2.35 5.30 -6.36
C PHE A 19 2.38 5.34 -7.89
N GLU A 20 2.30 6.52 -8.50
CA GLU A 20 2.47 6.76 -9.95
C GLU A 20 3.82 6.30 -10.48
N ALA A 21 4.90 6.60 -9.77
CA ALA A 21 6.23 6.14 -10.12
C ALA A 21 6.37 4.60 -10.15
N SER A 22 5.46 3.87 -9.49
CA SER A 22 5.48 2.40 -9.50
C SER A 22 4.85 1.78 -10.75
N GLY A 23 4.07 2.56 -11.52
CA GLY A 23 3.32 2.09 -12.70
C GLY A 23 4.20 1.51 -13.82
N PRO A 24 5.23 2.21 -14.31
CA PRO A 24 6.10 1.69 -15.38
C PRO A 24 6.80 0.38 -15.00
N THR A 25 7.28 0.27 -13.76
CA THR A 25 7.91 -0.96 -13.24
C THR A 25 6.91 -2.11 -13.16
N ALA A 26 5.68 -1.85 -12.68
CA ALA A 26 4.61 -2.84 -12.63
C ALA A 26 4.30 -3.40 -14.04
N GLN A 27 4.12 -2.52 -15.01
CA GLN A 27 3.84 -2.91 -16.39
C GLN A 27 4.96 -3.77 -16.96
N GLN A 28 6.22 -3.41 -16.71
CA GLN A 28 7.36 -4.17 -17.20
C GLN A 28 7.49 -5.54 -16.53
N ILE A 29 7.26 -5.65 -15.22
CA ILE A 29 7.27 -6.93 -14.51
C ILE A 29 6.19 -7.87 -15.06
N VAL A 30 4.96 -7.38 -15.24
CA VAL A 30 3.86 -8.19 -15.78
C VAL A 30 4.18 -8.63 -17.21
N ARG A 31 4.75 -7.74 -18.03
CA ARG A 31 5.16 -8.05 -19.40
C ARG A 31 6.20 -9.16 -19.47
N GLU A 32 7.28 -9.05 -18.70
CA GLU A 32 8.34 -10.06 -18.71
C GLU A 32 7.87 -11.38 -18.10
N THR A 33 6.94 -11.35 -17.13
CA THR A 33 6.33 -12.56 -16.57
C THR A 33 5.49 -13.29 -17.61
N ALA A 34 4.60 -12.58 -18.32
CA ALA A 34 3.79 -13.17 -19.39
C ALA A 34 4.66 -13.73 -20.52
N ARG A 35 5.74 -13.02 -20.85
CA ARG A 35 6.74 -13.50 -21.83
C ARG A 35 7.44 -14.77 -21.37
N ALA A 36 7.85 -14.86 -20.10
CA ALA A 36 8.45 -16.08 -19.54
C ALA A 36 7.48 -17.27 -19.55
N MET A 37 6.18 -16.99 -19.44
CA MET A 37 5.11 -17.97 -19.60
C MET A 37 4.80 -18.33 -21.06
N SER A 38 5.51 -17.74 -22.02
CA SER A 38 5.35 -17.94 -23.47
C SER A 38 3.97 -17.54 -24.00
N PHE A 39 3.30 -16.58 -23.37
CA PHE A 39 2.06 -16.02 -23.90
C PHE A 39 2.33 -15.42 -25.28
N ASP A 40 1.50 -15.78 -26.24
CA ASP A 40 1.50 -15.10 -27.54
C ASP A 40 0.80 -13.73 -27.44
N ARG A 41 0.68 -13.04 -28.57
CA ARG A 41 0.10 -11.70 -28.60
C ARG A 41 -1.39 -11.70 -28.22
N GLU A 42 -2.14 -12.69 -28.66
CA GLU A 42 -3.59 -12.76 -28.43
C GLU A 42 -3.84 -13.09 -26.96
N GLU A 43 -3.15 -14.10 -26.42
CA GLU A 43 -3.24 -14.48 -25.01
C GLU A 43 -2.77 -13.35 -24.09
N TYR A 44 -1.72 -12.62 -24.46
CA TYR A 44 -1.27 -11.44 -23.72
C TYR A 44 -2.37 -10.36 -23.67
N GLN A 45 -2.99 -10.05 -24.80
CA GLN A 45 -4.02 -9.00 -24.87
C GLN A 45 -5.29 -9.38 -24.10
N GLU A 46 -5.65 -10.66 -24.10
CA GLU A 46 -6.80 -11.18 -23.36
C GLU A 46 -6.54 -11.17 -21.84
N ARG A 47 -5.36 -11.64 -21.42
CA ARG A 47 -5.08 -11.93 -19.99
C ARG A 47 -4.37 -10.82 -19.24
N VAL A 48 -3.56 -10.00 -19.91
CA VAL A 48 -2.82 -8.90 -19.28
C VAL A 48 -3.64 -7.62 -19.36
N THR A 49 -4.66 -7.56 -18.51
CA THR A 49 -5.56 -6.42 -18.39
C THR A 49 -4.94 -5.27 -17.58
N GLY A 50 -5.57 -4.09 -17.61
CA GLY A 50 -5.21 -2.98 -16.73
C GLY A 50 -5.23 -3.37 -15.25
N GLU A 51 -6.22 -4.14 -14.82
CA GLU A 51 -6.37 -4.63 -13.44
C GLU A 51 -5.17 -5.49 -12.99
N VAL A 52 -4.61 -6.31 -13.89
CA VAL A 52 -3.40 -7.12 -13.58
C VAL A 52 -2.20 -6.20 -13.31
N VAL A 53 -2.02 -5.17 -14.14
CA VAL A 53 -0.93 -4.20 -13.97
C VAL A 53 -1.14 -3.34 -12.72
N GLU A 54 -2.36 -2.93 -12.44
CA GLU A 54 -2.74 -2.20 -11.22
C GLU A 54 -2.47 -3.05 -9.97
N THR A 55 -2.82 -4.33 -9.99
CA THR A 55 -2.52 -5.26 -8.89
C THR A 55 -1.01 -5.33 -8.63
N ALA A 56 -0.19 -5.46 -9.67
CA ALA A 56 1.26 -5.44 -9.54
C ALA A 56 1.78 -4.09 -8.98
N ARG A 57 1.22 -2.96 -9.45
CA ARG A 57 1.57 -1.62 -8.98
C ARG A 57 1.25 -1.44 -7.50
N ASN A 58 0.08 -1.90 -7.06
CA ASN A 58 -0.37 -1.86 -5.67
C ASN A 58 0.61 -2.61 -4.76
N VAL A 59 1.02 -3.82 -5.17
CA VAL A 59 2.01 -4.61 -4.43
C VAL A 59 3.37 -3.91 -4.38
N LEU A 60 3.88 -3.42 -5.51
CA LEU A 60 5.18 -2.73 -5.56
C LEU A 60 5.22 -1.49 -4.65
N PHE A 61 4.13 -0.71 -4.63
CA PHE A 61 4.02 0.41 -3.72
C PHE A 61 4.00 -0.05 -2.26
N ALA A 62 3.15 -1.03 -1.93
CA ALA A 62 3.01 -1.56 -0.57
C ALA A 62 4.33 -2.14 -0.04
N GLU A 63 5.10 -2.85 -0.88
CA GLU A 63 6.40 -3.42 -0.53
C GLU A 63 7.49 -2.37 -0.23
N ARG A 64 7.31 -1.14 -0.71
CA ARG A 64 8.23 -0.02 -0.42
C ARG A 64 7.91 0.65 0.91
N LEU A 65 6.69 0.49 1.44
CA LEU A 65 6.28 1.15 2.68
C LEU A 65 7.25 0.82 3.80
N ALA A 66 7.70 1.88 4.48
CA ALA A 66 8.49 1.80 5.69
C ALA A 66 7.61 1.24 6.81
N VAL A 67 7.99 0.09 7.34
CA VAL A 67 7.28 -0.56 8.45
C VAL A 67 8.27 -0.78 9.59
N HIS A 68 7.83 -0.47 10.79
CA HIS A 68 8.58 -0.68 12.01
C HIS A 68 8.31 -2.11 12.50
N VAL A 69 9.35 -2.83 12.89
CA VAL A 69 9.26 -4.17 13.49
C VAL A 69 9.86 -4.06 14.88
N GLY A 70 9.07 -4.39 15.90
CA GLY A 70 9.46 -4.19 17.29
C GLY A 70 8.73 -5.09 18.27
N ALA A 71 9.08 -4.92 19.54
CA ALA A 71 8.34 -5.50 20.65
C ALA A 71 7.00 -4.75 20.85
N HIS A 72 6.06 -5.37 21.55
CA HIS A 72 4.77 -4.76 21.85
C HIS A 72 4.93 -3.48 22.68
N GLU A 73 5.87 -3.47 23.61
CA GLU A 73 6.15 -2.30 24.46
C GLU A 73 6.70 -1.12 23.64
N GLU A 74 7.46 -1.38 22.57
CA GLU A 74 7.93 -0.34 21.65
C GLU A 74 6.76 0.25 20.84
N PHE A 75 5.75 -0.55 20.52
CA PHE A 75 4.53 -0.10 19.86
C PHE A 75 3.62 0.69 20.80
N ASP A 76 3.43 0.22 22.04
CA ASP A 76 2.63 0.92 23.05
C ASP A 76 3.21 2.31 23.33
N ALA A 77 4.52 2.41 23.54
CA ALA A 77 5.20 3.69 23.71
C ALA A 77 5.01 4.61 22.50
N TRP A 78 5.07 4.06 21.28
CA TRP A 78 4.79 4.83 20.07
C TRP A 78 3.34 5.34 20.03
N THR A 79 2.36 4.52 20.42
CA THR A 79 0.95 4.95 20.47
C THR A 79 0.68 6.01 21.54
N ASP A 80 1.34 5.91 22.71
CA ASP A 80 1.23 6.90 23.78
C ASP A 80 1.78 8.27 23.36
N ASP A 81 2.86 8.28 22.57
CA ASP A 81 3.44 9.50 22.00
C ASP A 81 2.60 10.08 20.84
N HIS A 82 1.68 9.30 20.27
CA HIS A 82 0.85 9.66 19.11
C HIS A 82 -0.66 9.50 19.38
N PRO A 83 -1.23 10.17 20.39
CA PRO A 83 -2.62 9.96 20.82
C PRO A 83 -3.67 10.43 19.80
N ALA A 84 -3.25 11.23 18.80
CA ALA A 84 -4.11 11.68 17.72
C ALA A 84 -4.33 10.61 16.64
N TYR A 85 -3.51 9.55 16.60
CA TYR A 85 -3.55 8.57 15.53
C TYR A 85 -4.71 7.59 15.72
N GLU A 86 -5.47 7.36 14.66
CA GLU A 86 -6.39 6.23 14.58
C GLU A 86 -5.59 4.95 14.26
N VAL A 87 -5.49 4.05 15.24
CA VAL A 87 -4.69 2.83 15.13
C VAL A 87 -5.59 1.62 14.89
N THR A 88 -5.37 0.95 13.76
CA THR A 88 -5.97 -0.37 13.49
C THR A 88 -4.95 -1.48 13.75
N GLN A 89 -5.15 -2.25 14.81
CA GLN A 89 -4.30 -3.41 15.14
C GLN A 89 -4.96 -4.73 14.69
N LEU A 90 -4.16 -5.60 14.06
CA LEU A 90 -4.57 -6.90 13.57
C LEU A 90 -3.86 -8.02 14.36
N GLY A 91 -4.59 -9.10 14.61
CA GLY A 91 -4.10 -10.27 15.33
C GLY A 91 -4.43 -10.25 16.82
N SER A 92 -3.64 -10.95 17.63
CA SER A 92 -3.89 -11.13 19.06
C SER A 92 -3.10 -10.10 19.88
N PRO A 93 -3.72 -9.44 20.87
CA PRO A 93 -3.00 -8.51 21.75
C PRO A 93 -1.98 -9.22 22.65
N ASN A 94 -2.12 -10.53 22.86
CA ASN A 94 -1.28 -11.32 23.78
C ASN A 94 0.03 -11.81 23.14
N VAL A 95 0.60 -11.03 22.22
CA VAL A 95 1.74 -11.43 21.39
C VAL A 95 2.83 -10.38 21.49
N GLU A 96 4.06 -10.84 21.66
CA GLU A 96 5.19 -9.99 22.08
C GLU A 96 5.74 -9.11 20.97
N ARG A 97 5.44 -9.38 19.68
CA ARG A 97 5.97 -8.58 18.57
C ARG A 97 4.88 -7.97 17.73
N VAL A 98 5.19 -6.77 17.24
CA VAL A 98 4.31 -5.95 16.43
C VAL A 98 5.10 -5.44 15.24
N VAL A 99 4.43 -5.40 14.09
CA VAL A 99 4.86 -4.64 12.92
C VAL A 99 3.84 -3.55 12.66
N TRP A 100 4.25 -2.30 12.45
CA TRP A 100 3.33 -1.20 12.20
C TRP A 100 3.83 -0.21 11.15
N HIS A 101 2.88 0.45 10.51
CA HIS A 101 3.10 1.53 9.56
C HIS A 101 2.23 2.71 9.96
N ALA A 102 2.84 3.89 10.03
CA ALA A 102 2.17 5.14 10.29
C ALA A 102 2.13 5.97 8.99
N ALA A 103 0.99 6.64 8.75
CA ALA A 103 0.82 7.60 7.67
C ALA A 103 0.52 8.97 8.28
N PRO A 104 1.55 9.80 8.54
CA PRO A 104 1.39 11.07 9.25
C PRO A 104 0.40 12.03 8.61
N PHE A 105 0.34 12.06 7.28
CA PHE A 105 -0.59 12.93 6.54
C PHE A 105 -2.08 12.62 6.79
N ALA A 106 -2.39 11.49 7.40
CA ALA A 106 -3.74 11.03 7.66
C ALA A 106 -4.02 10.80 9.14
N ASP A 107 -3.04 10.97 10.04
CA ASP A 107 -3.12 10.58 11.45
C ASP A 107 -3.66 9.14 11.62
N VAL A 108 -3.20 8.21 10.78
CA VAL A 108 -3.63 6.79 10.81
C VAL A 108 -2.42 5.87 10.89
N ALA A 109 -2.54 4.79 11.66
CA ALA A 109 -1.58 3.69 11.64
C ALA A 109 -2.26 2.33 11.56
N VAL A 110 -1.55 1.38 10.94
CA VAL A 110 -1.95 -0.02 10.87
C VAL A 110 -0.85 -0.88 11.48
N ALA A 111 -1.25 -1.78 12.37
CA ALA A 111 -0.35 -2.70 13.04
C ALA A 111 -0.80 -4.15 12.84
N ALA A 112 0.15 -5.08 12.85
CA ALA A 112 -0.10 -6.51 12.88
C ALA A 112 0.82 -7.17 13.93
N THR A 113 0.25 -8.06 14.73
CA THR A 113 0.96 -8.80 15.78
C THR A 113 1.48 -10.14 15.25
N PHE A 114 2.61 -10.62 15.76
CA PHE A 114 3.17 -11.93 15.38
C PHE A 114 4.12 -12.49 16.44
N GLN A 115 4.18 -13.83 16.59
CA GLN A 115 5.14 -14.47 17.50
C GLN A 115 6.43 -14.85 16.76
N ASN A 116 6.29 -15.68 15.71
CA ASN A 116 7.42 -16.27 14.97
C ASN A 116 7.40 -15.94 13.46
N GLU A 117 6.24 -15.63 12.90
CA GLU A 117 6.03 -15.48 11.45
C GLU A 117 6.21 -14.03 10.99
N ARG A 118 7.44 -13.51 11.12
CA ARG A 118 7.77 -12.11 10.84
C ARG A 118 7.39 -11.68 9.41
N ASP A 119 7.85 -12.40 8.40
CA ASP A 119 7.69 -11.98 7.00
C ASP A 119 6.22 -12.02 6.56
N ALA A 120 5.46 -13.00 7.06
CA ALA A 120 4.02 -13.08 6.83
C ALA A 120 3.27 -11.89 7.48
N ALA A 121 3.69 -11.47 8.68
CA ALA A 121 3.13 -10.31 9.36
C ALA A 121 3.43 -9.01 8.61
N VAL A 122 4.67 -8.82 8.15
CA VAL A 122 5.10 -7.67 7.34
C VAL A 122 4.26 -7.58 6.05
N GLY A 123 4.16 -8.68 5.30
CA GLY A 123 3.37 -8.70 4.07
C GLY A 123 1.88 -8.45 4.33
N THR A 124 1.34 -8.96 5.43
CA THR A 124 -0.06 -8.70 5.82
C THR A 124 -0.29 -7.24 6.18
N LEU A 125 0.59 -6.66 7.00
CA LEU A 125 0.56 -5.24 7.34
C LEU A 125 0.57 -4.41 6.05
N ARG A 126 1.56 -4.60 5.17
CA ARG A 126 1.71 -3.78 3.94
C ARG A 126 0.44 -3.81 3.08
N ARG A 127 -0.17 -4.99 2.88
CA ARG A 127 -1.45 -5.09 2.17
C ARG A 127 -2.59 -4.33 2.86
N GLN A 128 -2.65 -4.39 4.19
CA GLN A 128 -3.69 -3.73 4.97
C GLN A 128 -3.49 -2.21 5.01
N ALA A 129 -2.25 -1.74 5.18
CA ALA A 129 -1.88 -0.33 5.08
C ALA A 129 -2.26 0.22 3.71
N PHE A 130 -1.87 -0.46 2.62
CA PHE A 130 -2.29 -0.05 1.27
C PHE A 130 -3.81 0.03 1.13
N SER A 131 -4.52 -1.03 1.50
CA SER A 131 -5.97 -1.12 1.30
C SER A 131 -6.78 -0.09 2.10
N ARG A 132 -6.30 0.28 3.30
CA ARG A 132 -7.02 1.16 4.24
C ARG A 132 -6.62 2.62 4.12
N ILE A 133 -5.34 2.89 3.97
CA ILE A 133 -4.79 4.26 3.99
C ILE A 133 -4.73 4.81 2.57
N TYR A 134 -4.14 4.05 1.66
CA TYR A 134 -3.69 4.59 0.37
C TYR A 134 -4.73 4.41 -0.74
N ARG A 135 -5.28 3.21 -0.90
CA ARG A 135 -6.20 2.88 -1.98
C ARG A 135 -7.42 3.82 -2.06
N PRO A 136 -8.16 4.12 -0.98
CA PRO A 136 -9.32 5.01 -1.07
C PRO A 136 -8.95 6.39 -1.61
N ARG A 137 -7.84 6.95 -1.11
CA ARG A 137 -7.31 8.24 -1.57
C ARG A 137 -6.93 8.17 -3.04
N PHE A 138 -6.41 7.03 -3.48
CA PHE A 138 -5.99 6.86 -4.86
C PHE A 138 -7.15 6.78 -5.85
N GLU A 139 -8.22 6.10 -5.49
CA GLU A 139 -9.42 5.89 -6.31
C GLU A 139 -10.38 7.11 -6.27
N ASP A 140 -10.44 7.84 -5.17
CA ASP A 140 -11.29 9.04 -5.01
C ASP A 140 -10.83 10.23 -5.89
N GLY A 141 -9.61 10.17 -6.42
CA GLY A 141 -9.04 11.19 -7.32
C GLY A 141 -9.50 11.09 -8.78
N ASP A 142 -9.86 9.89 -9.26
CA ASP A 142 -10.24 9.66 -10.66
C ASP A 142 -11.69 10.05 -10.95
N SER A 143 -12.57 10.04 -9.94
CA SER A 143 -14.00 10.31 -10.10
C SER A 143 -14.38 11.79 -10.23
N LYS A 144 -13.42 12.73 -10.09
CA LYS A 144 -13.68 14.17 -10.23
C LYS A 144 -13.42 14.74 -11.64
N THR A 145 -12.97 13.94 -12.60
CA THR A 145 -12.56 14.45 -13.93
C THR A 145 -13.65 14.35 -15.01
N GLU A 146 -14.81 13.72 -14.76
CA GLU A 146 -15.83 13.46 -15.81
C GLU A 146 -17.10 14.33 -15.78
N HIS A 147 -17.20 15.38 -14.96
CA HIS A 147 -18.38 16.28 -14.96
C HIS A 147 -17.99 17.74 -15.22
N GLY A 148 -17.65 18.03 -16.48
CA GLY A 148 -17.23 19.37 -16.89
C GLY A 148 -17.42 19.71 -18.37
N GLU A 149 -18.39 19.11 -19.07
CA GLU A 149 -18.85 19.63 -20.37
C GLU A 149 -20.38 19.60 -20.44
N THR A 150 -21.02 20.62 -19.85
CA THR A 150 -22.39 20.96 -20.26
C THR A 150 -22.27 21.91 -21.45
N LYS A 151 -22.57 21.38 -22.64
CA LYS A 151 -22.80 22.16 -23.86
C LYS A 151 -23.82 23.26 -23.56
N HIS A 152 -23.43 24.50 -23.81
CA HIS A 152 -24.40 25.56 -24.07
C HIS A 152 -24.94 25.34 -25.49
N GLU A 153 -26.23 25.02 -25.60
CA GLU A 153 -27.00 25.09 -26.84
C GLU A 153 -27.25 26.55 -27.23
N ASP A 154 -27.30 26.77 -28.55
CA ASP A 154 -27.54 28.03 -29.28
C ASP A 154 -28.87 28.73 -28.94
#